data_AF-A0AAQ0LJP2-F1
#
_entry.id   AF-A0AAQ0LJP2-F1
#
_cell.length_a   1.000
_cell.length_b   1.000
_cell.length_c   1.000
_cell.angle_alpha   90.00
_cell.angle_beta   90.00
_cell.angle_gamma   90.00
#
_symmetry.space_group_name_H-M   'P 1'
#
loop_
_entity.id
_entity.type
_entity.pdbx_description
1 polymer ?
#
loop_
_entity_poly.entity_id
_entity_poly.type
_entity_poly.pdbx_seq_one_letter_code
_entity_poly.pdbx_strand_id
1 'polypeptide(L)'
;MYGLSRKKISYLHLIDEAIGLLNTEIRLIEWRIKYPEQLQQRTNKQALSPLYLADRTTLINIMEIVSGLFLSQKIVYQNGKPVYLVDLTKAFEWLFNIKIGDCYQKHEDVIKRKPGKLTEFLNGLAELIRKEHDKKGYR
;
A
#
# COMPACT_ATOMS: atom_id res chain seq x y z
N MET A 1 -21.24 54.49 35.31
CA MET A 1 -21.13 54.20 33.87
C MET A 1 -19.76 53.61 33.50
N TYR A 2 -19.47 52.34 33.86
CA TYR A 2 -18.18 51.70 33.54
C TYR A 2 -18.30 50.32 32.85
N GLY A 3 -19.52 49.83 32.58
CA GLY A 3 -19.74 48.51 31.99
C GLY A 3 -19.79 48.46 30.45
N LEU A 4 -20.10 49.58 29.78
CA LEU A 4 -20.24 49.66 28.32
C LEU A 4 -18.88 49.76 27.59
N SER A 5 -17.86 50.34 28.24
CA SER A 5 -16.52 50.49 27.66
C SER A 5 -15.75 49.15 27.60
N ARG A 6 -15.82 48.32 28.66
CA ARG A 6 -15.16 46.99 28.67
C ARG A 6 -15.68 46.04 27.61
N LYS A 7 -17.00 45.99 27.40
CA LYS A 7 -17.59 45.13 26.35
C LYS A 7 -17.12 45.55 24.95
N LYS A 8 -17.06 46.85 24.68
CA LYS A 8 -16.61 47.39 23.38
C LYS A 8 -15.13 47.06 23.09
N ILE A 9 -14.29 47.07 24.12
CA ILE A 9 -12.87 46.68 24.04
C ILE A 9 -12.71 45.16 23.77
N SER A 10 -13.56 44.30 24.35
CA SER A 10 -13.57 42.86 24.05
C SER A 10 -13.99 42.54 22.61
N TYR A 11 -14.96 43.26 22.04
CA TYR A 11 -15.37 43.04 20.64
C TYR A 11 -14.30 43.46 19.65
N LEU A 12 -13.55 44.55 19.93
CA LEU A 12 -12.42 44.96 19.12
C LEU A 12 -11.32 43.88 19.09
N HIS A 13 -11.00 43.30 20.25
CA HIS A 13 -10.01 42.22 20.33
C HIS A 13 -10.43 40.96 19.55
N LEU A 14 -11.71 40.57 19.62
CA LEU A 14 -12.25 39.45 18.84
C LEU A 14 -12.19 39.69 17.33
N ILE A 15 -12.42 40.93 16.90
CA ILE A 15 -12.32 41.31 15.48
C ILE A 15 -10.86 41.24 15.02
N ASP A 16 -9.92 41.74 15.82
CA ASP A 16 -8.49 41.68 15.50
C ASP A 16 -7.97 40.23 15.43
N GLU A 17 -8.43 39.35 16.32
CA GLU A 17 -8.13 37.91 16.26
C GLU A 17 -8.71 37.25 15.00
N ALA A 18 -9.96 37.57 14.64
CA ALA A 18 -10.59 37.05 13.43
C ALA A 18 -9.85 37.51 12.15
N ILE A 19 -9.41 38.77 12.11
CA ILE A 19 -8.58 39.30 11.03
C ILE A 19 -7.22 38.60 11.00
N GLY A 20 -6.61 38.36 12.16
CA GLY A 20 -5.37 37.59 12.29
C GLY A 20 -5.51 36.18 11.71
N LEU A 21 -6.59 35.47 12.05
CA LEU A 21 -6.93 34.16 11.50
C LEU A 21 -7.09 34.20 9.97
N LEU A 22 -7.89 35.12 9.45
CA LEU A 22 -8.08 35.28 8.01
C LEU A 22 -6.76 35.54 7.28
N ASN A 23 -5.89 36.39 7.82
CA ASN A 23 -4.58 36.66 7.24
C ASN A 23 -3.68 35.41 7.24
N THR A 24 -3.77 34.57 8.28
CA THR A 24 -3.04 33.29 8.29
C THR A 24 -3.57 32.31 7.25
N GLU A 25 -4.88 32.23 7.06
CA GLU A 25 -5.49 31.36 6.04
C GLU A 25 -5.14 31.82 4.63
N ILE A 26 -5.21 33.13 4.34
CA ILE A 26 -4.77 33.72 3.06
C ILE A 26 -3.31 33.35 2.81
N ARG A 27 -2.43 33.52 3.80
CA ARG A 27 -1.01 33.17 3.67
C ARG A 27 -0.80 31.68 3.39
N LEU A 28 -1.57 30.79 4.01
CA LEU A 28 -1.51 29.35 3.75
C LEU A 28 -1.96 29.01 2.32
N ILE A 29 -2.98 29.69 1.79
CA ILE A 29 -3.44 29.53 0.41
C ILE A 29 -2.39 30.03 -0.58
N GLU A 30 -1.80 31.21 -0.35
CA GLU A 30 -0.72 31.75 -1.17
C GLU A 30 0.48 30.80 -1.22
N TRP A 31 0.86 30.23 -0.07
CA TRP A 31 1.92 29.23 0.01
C TRP A 31 1.59 27.97 -0.78
N ARG A 32 0.32 27.55 -0.78
CA ARG A 32 -0.14 26.40 -1.56
C ARG A 32 -0.08 26.62 -3.06
N ILE A 33 -0.35 27.84 -3.50
CA ILE A 33 -0.24 28.23 -4.92
C ILE A 33 1.24 28.34 -5.32
N LYS A 34 2.08 28.90 -4.44
CA LYS A 34 3.49 29.17 -4.72
C LYS A 34 4.37 27.92 -4.71
N TYR A 35 4.05 26.94 -3.85
CA TYR A 35 4.84 25.72 -3.68
C TYR A 35 3.97 24.45 -3.64
N PRO A 36 3.29 24.11 -4.75
CA PRO A 36 2.38 22.96 -4.80
C PRO A 36 3.11 21.64 -4.49
N GLU A 37 4.37 21.49 -4.90
CA GLU A 37 5.20 20.30 -4.68
C GLU A 37 5.49 19.98 -3.21
N GLN A 38 5.58 20.98 -2.32
CA GLN A 38 5.85 20.77 -0.90
C GLN A 38 4.63 20.20 -0.16
N LEU A 39 3.42 20.49 -0.65
CA LEU A 39 2.15 20.03 -0.07
C LEU A 39 1.61 18.76 -0.73
N GLN A 40 2.07 18.42 -1.94
CA GLN A 40 1.77 17.15 -2.60
C GLN A 40 2.27 15.93 -1.80
N GLN A 41 3.19 16.12 -0.85
CA GLN A 41 3.78 15.04 -0.04
C GLN A 41 2.77 14.29 0.86
N ARG A 42 1.54 14.77 1.07
CA ARG A 42 0.53 14.07 1.88
C ARG A 42 -0.54 13.31 1.10
N THR A 43 -0.62 13.46 -0.22
CA THR A 43 -1.34 12.52 -1.08
C THR A 43 -0.38 11.50 -1.66
N ASN A 44 0.52 10.96 -0.84
CA ASN A 44 1.24 9.73 -1.11
C ASN A 44 0.25 8.54 -0.97
N LYS A 45 -0.87 8.58 -1.72
CA LYS A 45 -1.51 7.33 -2.09
C LYS A 45 -0.49 6.70 -3.01
N GLN A 46 0.25 5.69 -2.53
CA GLN A 46 1.06 4.84 -3.39
C GLN A 46 0.26 4.62 -4.67
N ALA A 47 0.83 5.01 -5.81
CA ALA A 47 0.15 4.87 -7.08
C ALA A 47 -0.35 3.43 -7.16
N LEU A 48 -1.67 3.26 -7.27
CA LEU A 48 -2.27 1.92 -7.32
C LEU A 48 -1.68 1.21 -8.52
N SER A 49 -1.37 -0.07 -8.34
CA SER A 49 -0.88 -0.87 -9.46
C SER A 49 -1.98 -0.92 -10.54
N PRO A 50 -1.63 -0.87 -11.83
CA PRO A 50 -2.62 -1.06 -12.90
C PRO A 50 -3.14 -2.51 -12.96
N LEU A 51 -2.51 -3.44 -12.23
CA LEU A 51 -2.85 -4.85 -12.23
C LEU A 51 -3.85 -5.18 -11.13
N TYR A 52 -4.85 -5.98 -11.48
CA TYR A 52 -5.89 -6.45 -10.58
C TYR A 52 -6.10 -7.95 -10.77
N LEU A 53 -6.53 -8.61 -9.70
CA LEU A 53 -6.93 -10.01 -9.75
C LEU A 53 -8.38 -10.11 -10.25
N ALA A 54 -8.63 -10.97 -11.24
CA ALA A 54 -9.94 -11.16 -11.86
C ALA A 54 -10.93 -11.99 -11.01
N ASP A 55 -11.10 -11.64 -9.74
CA ASP A 55 -12.08 -12.18 -8.77
C ASP A 55 -11.91 -13.60 -8.21
N ARG A 56 -11.06 -14.49 -8.76
CA ARG A 56 -10.99 -15.91 -8.30
C ARG A 56 -9.72 -16.38 -7.62
N THR A 57 -8.70 -15.54 -7.48
CA THR A 57 -7.49 -15.93 -6.76
C THR A 57 -7.68 -15.67 -5.27
N THR A 58 -7.83 -16.75 -4.50
CA THR A 58 -7.85 -16.66 -3.05
C THR A 58 -6.51 -16.10 -2.57
N LEU A 59 -6.51 -15.21 -1.57
CA LEU A 59 -5.26 -14.64 -0.99
C LEU A 59 -4.23 -15.73 -0.61
N ILE A 60 -4.72 -16.92 -0.28
CA ILE A 60 -3.93 -18.11 0.06
C ILE A 60 -3.11 -18.64 -1.13
N ASN A 61 -3.58 -18.46 -2.37
CA ASN A 61 -2.89 -18.83 -3.61
C ASN A 61 -1.77 -17.82 -3.91
N ILE A 62 -2.02 -16.52 -3.69
CA ILE A 62 -0.97 -15.50 -3.80
C ILE A 62 0.10 -15.74 -2.73
N MET A 63 -0.31 -16.07 -1.51
CA MET A 63 0.63 -16.40 -0.44
C MET A 63 1.45 -17.65 -0.76
N GLU A 64 0.91 -18.61 -1.50
CA GLU A 64 1.64 -19.79 -1.97
C GLU A 64 2.79 -19.39 -2.90
N ILE A 65 2.57 -18.46 -3.84
CA ILE A 65 3.63 -17.89 -4.68
C ILE A 65 4.66 -17.16 -3.81
N VAL A 66 4.21 -16.24 -2.94
CA VAL A 66 5.09 -15.44 -2.08
C VAL A 66 5.97 -16.35 -1.22
N SER A 67 5.39 -17.40 -0.64
CA SER A 67 6.10 -18.38 0.18
C SER A 67 7.11 -19.18 -0.62
N GLY A 68 6.74 -19.64 -1.82
CA GLY A 68 7.66 -20.34 -2.72
C GLY A 68 8.85 -19.47 -3.14
N LEU A 69 8.60 -18.20 -3.46
CA LEU A 69 9.64 -17.23 -3.80
C LEU A 69 10.54 -16.90 -2.61
N PHE A 70 9.97 -16.74 -1.42
CA PHE A 70 10.72 -16.49 -0.19
C PHE A 70 11.65 -17.66 0.14
N LEU A 71 11.12 -18.90 0.10
CA LEU A 71 11.89 -20.12 0.37
C LEU A 71 12.96 -20.39 -0.69
N SER A 72 12.75 -19.94 -1.92
CA SER A 72 13.74 -20.03 -3.00
C SER A 72 15.04 -19.26 -2.68
N GLN A 73 14.96 -18.22 -1.85
CA GLN A 73 16.08 -17.33 -1.48
C GLN A 73 16.81 -16.70 -2.70
N LYS A 74 16.16 -16.67 -3.87
CA LYS A 74 16.72 -16.07 -5.10
C LYS A 74 16.44 -14.59 -5.22
N ILE A 75 15.53 -14.06 -4.40
CA ILE A 75 15.19 -12.63 -4.38
C ILE A 75 16.06 -11.92 -3.35
N VAL A 76 16.83 -10.95 -3.84
CA VAL A 76 17.71 -10.11 -3.02
C VAL A 76 17.37 -8.64 -3.24
N TYR A 77 17.66 -7.81 -2.24
CA TYR A 77 17.66 -6.37 -2.42
C TYR A 77 18.82 -5.94 -3.33
N GLN A 78 18.81 -4.68 -3.77
CA GLN A 78 19.90 -4.09 -4.56
C GLN A 78 21.27 -4.17 -3.88
N ASN A 79 21.30 -4.24 -2.55
CA ASN A 79 22.53 -4.42 -1.76
C ASN A 79 23.00 -5.89 -1.65
N GLY A 80 22.34 -6.82 -2.35
CA GLY A 80 22.66 -8.25 -2.36
C GLY A 80 22.17 -9.04 -1.13
N LYS A 81 21.54 -8.40 -0.14
CA LYS A 81 20.98 -9.10 1.03
C LYS A 81 19.68 -9.81 0.66
N PRO A 82 19.37 -10.97 1.28
CA PRO A 82 18.11 -11.69 1.06
C PRO A 82 16.92 -10.83 1.48
N VAL A 83 15.81 -10.95 0.73
CA VAL A 83 14.58 -10.22 1.02
C VAL A 83 13.90 -10.73 2.29
N TYR A 84 13.36 -9.82 3.11
CA TYR A 84 12.49 -10.19 4.23
C TYR A 84 11.09 -10.55 3.72
N LEU A 85 10.45 -11.53 4.36
CA LEU A 85 9.09 -11.97 4.00
C LEU A 85 8.10 -10.80 3.96
N VAL A 86 8.15 -9.92 4.97
CA VAL A 86 7.28 -8.74 5.09
C VAL A 86 7.38 -7.83 3.86
N ASP A 87 8.59 -7.57 3.39
CA ASP A 87 8.81 -6.66 2.26
C ASP A 87 8.38 -7.30 0.95
N LEU A 88 8.62 -8.61 0.80
CA LEU A 88 8.13 -9.36 -0.33
C LEU A 88 6.59 -9.40 -0.36
N THR A 89 5.94 -9.63 0.78
CA THR A 89 4.48 -9.59 0.89
C THR A 89 3.93 -8.21 0.53
N LYS A 90 4.51 -7.12 1.06
CA LYS A 90 4.11 -5.75 0.74
C LYS A 90 4.24 -5.43 -0.75
N ALA A 91 5.28 -5.94 -1.41
CA ALA A 91 5.44 -5.79 -2.85
C ALA A 91 4.28 -6.44 -3.62
N PHE A 92 3.82 -7.63 -3.19
CA PHE A 92 2.66 -8.31 -3.79
C PHE A 92 1.32 -7.64 -3.44
N GLU A 93 1.18 -7.10 -2.23
CA GLU A 93 0.04 -6.27 -1.84
C GLU A 93 -0.12 -5.07 -2.76
N TRP A 94 0.99 -4.35 -2.99
CA TRP A 94 1.02 -3.23 -3.92
C TRP A 94 0.77 -3.68 -5.37
N LEU A 95 1.40 -4.76 -5.82
CA LEU A 95 1.32 -5.25 -7.20
C LEU A 95 -0.11 -5.62 -7.63
N PHE A 96 -0.89 -6.20 -6.73
CA PHE A 96 -2.26 -6.66 -7.04
C PHE A 96 -3.36 -5.85 -6.36
N ASN A 97 -3.00 -4.75 -5.70
CA ASN A 97 -3.93 -3.94 -4.90
C ASN A 97 -4.71 -4.76 -3.86
N ILE A 98 -4.04 -5.73 -3.23
CA ILE A 98 -4.63 -6.62 -2.21
C ILE A 98 -4.11 -6.29 -0.82
N LYS A 99 -4.83 -6.74 0.21
CA LYS A 99 -4.37 -6.69 1.60
C LYS A 99 -4.14 -8.09 2.14
N ILE A 100 -2.88 -8.40 2.39
CA ILE A 100 -2.43 -9.59 3.08
C ILE A 100 -2.20 -9.15 4.54
N GLY A 101 -3.12 -9.51 5.45
CA GLY A 101 -2.97 -9.33 6.90
C GLY A 101 -1.70 -9.96 7.51
N ASP A 102 -1.81 -10.83 8.51
CA ASP A 102 -0.59 -11.40 9.11
C ASP A 102 0.18 -12.30 8.12
N CYS A 103 1.30 -11.79 7.61
CA CYS A 103 2.12 -12.46 6.61
C CYS A 103 2.84 -13.70 7.17
N TYR A 104 3.22 -13.70 8.45
CA TYR A 104 3.89 -14.84 9.07
C TYR A 104 2.90 -15.96 9.33
N GLN A 105 1.72 -15.64 9.87
CA GLN A 105 0.67 -16.64 10.07
C GLN A 105 0.23 -17.24 8.73
N LYS A 106 0.01 -16.41 7.71
CA LYS A 106 -0.38 -16.91 6.38
C LYS A 106 0.71 -17.74 5.70
N HIS A 107 1.98 -17.44 5.95
CA HIS A 107 3.08 -18.26 5.49
C HIS A 107 3.02 -19.64 6.17
N GLU A 108 2.91 -19.65 7.49
CA GLU A 108 2.75 -20.88 8.27
C GLU A 108 1.52 -21.69 7.85
N ASP A 109 0.40 -21.04 7.54
CA ASP A 109 -0.82 -21.69 7.05
C ASP A 109 -0.60 -22.33 5.67
N VAL A 110 0.26 -21.76 4.83
CA VAL A 110 0.69 -22.41 3.58
C VAL A 110 1.50 -23.66 3.90
N ILE A 111 2.47 -23.58 4.81
CA ILE A 111 3.35 -24.71 5.14
C ILE A 111 2.59 -25.86 5.85
N LYS A 112 1.60 -25.53 6.69
CA LYS A 112 0.81 -26.50 7.47
C LYS A 112 -0.36 -27.13 6.72
N ARG A 113 -0.57 -26.78 5.45
CA ARG A 113 -1.68 -27.33 4.66
C ARG A 113 -1.56 -28.84 4.48
N LYS A 114 -2.70 -29.49 4.29
CA LYS A 114 -2.76 -30.92 3.96
C LYS A 114 -1.98 -31.17 2.65
N PRO A 115 -1.22 -32.27 2.53
CA PRO A 115 -0.34 -32.55 1.40
C PRO A 115 -1.06 -32.49 0.04
N GLY A 116 -2.32 -32.91 -0.03
CA GLY A 116 -3.12 -32.85 -1.26
C GLY A 116 -3.52 -31.43 -1.73
N LYS A 117 -3.39 -30.41 -0.88
CA LYS A 117 -3.71 -28.99 -1.19
C LYS A 117 -2.52 -28.06 -0.96
N LEU A 118 -1.34 -28.63 -0.69
CA LEU A 118 -0.17 -27.88 -0.22
C LEU A 118 0.32 -26.91 -1.31
N THR A 119 0.39 -27.38 -2.55
CA THR A 119 0.89 -26.62 -3.71
C THR A 119 -0.07 -26.68 -4.90
N GLU A 120 -1.38 -26.80 -4.64
CA GLU A 120 -2.40 -27.00 -5.68
C GLU A 120 -2.34 -25.88 -6.73
N PHE A 121 -2.13 -24.63 -6.30
CA PHE A 121 -2.10 -23.49 -7.18
C PHE A 121 -0.83 -23.43 -8.02
N LEU A 122 0.35 -23.62 -7.41
CA LEU A 122 1.62 -23.66 -8.13
C LEU A 122 1.67 -24.81 -9.14
N ASN A 123 1.13 -25.98 -8.79
CA ASN A 123 1.00 -27.11 -9.70
C ASN A 123 0.09 -26.75 -10.89
N GLY A 124 -1.03 -26.08 -10.64
CA GLY A 124 -1.91 -25.58 -11.70
C GLY A 124 -1.22 -24.62 -12.67
N LEU A 125 -0.39 -23.70 -12.15
CA LEU A 125 0.42 -22.80 -12.99
C LEU A 125 1.46 -23.58 -13.81
N ALA A 126 2.11 -24.58 -13.23
CA ALA A 126 3.07 -25.43 -13.93
C ALA A 126 2.41 -26.22 -15.07
N GLU A 127 1.21 -26.75 -14.85
CA GLU A 127 0.42 -27.44 -15.88
C GLU A 127 0.02 -26.51 -17.03
N LEU A 128 -0.30 -25.25 -16.77
CA LEU A 128 -0.58 -24.27 -17.83
C LEU A 128 0.65 -24.03 -18.71
N ILE A 129 1.84 -23.94 -18.12
CA ILE A 129 3.10 -23.81 -18.86
C ILE A 129 3.36 -25.06 -19.71
N ARG A 130 3.18 -26.26 -19.15
CA ARG A 130 3.32 -27.53 -19.88
C ARG A 130 2.37 -27.61 -21.07
N LYS A 131 1.09 -27.28 -20.87
CA LYS A 131 0.09 -27.24 -21.96
C LYS A 131 0.48 -26.28 -23.07
N GLU A 132 0.99 -25.10 -22.73
CA GLU A 132 1.44 -24.12 -23.72
C GLU A 132 2.71 -24.58 -24.45
N HIS A 133 3.62 -25.28 -23.76
CA HIS A 133 4.79 -25.93 -24.35
C HIS A 133 4.38 -26.99 -25.38
N ASP A 134 3.50 -27.91 -24.98
CA ASP A 134 3.04 -29.01 -25.82
C ASP A 134 2.26 -28.50 -27.04
N LYS A 135 1.44 -27.46 -26.85
CA LYS A 135 0.73 -26.77 -27.93
C LYS A 135 1.68 -26.18 -28.98
N LYS A 136 2.87 -25.73 -28.56
CA LYS A 136 3.89 -25.18 -29.47
C LYS A 136 4.77 -26.26 -30.10
N GLY A 137 4.65 -27.52 -29.68
CA GLY A 137 5.37 -28.65 -30.26
C GLY A 137 6.87 -28.63 -30.00
N TYR A 138 7.33 -27.93 -28.94
CA TYR A 138 8.71 -28.02 -28.49
C TYR A 138 8.98 -29.44 -27.98
N ARG A 139 10.15 -29.99 -28.33
CA ARG A 139 10.60 -31.33 -27.96
C ARG A 139 11.77 -31.27 -27.00
#